data_AF-X1R2X3-F1
#
_entry.id   AF-X1R2X3-F1
#
_cell.length_a   1.000
_cell.length_b   1.000
_cell.length_c   1.000
_cell.angle_alpha   90.00
_cell.angle_beta   90.00
_cell.angle_gamma   90.00
#
_symmetry.space_group_name_H-M   'P 1'
#
loop_
_entity.id
_entity.type
_entity.pdbx_description
1 polymer ?
#
loop_
_entity_poly.entity_id
_entity_poly.type
_entity_poly.pdbx_seq_one_letter_code
_entity_poly.pdbx_strand_id
1 'polypeptide(L)' 'MGLFETGFQHFWWGNGLMLAIGGAFIYLGIAKKMEPLLLVPIGFAIMMVNLPLGGLMDYEGRIQA' A
#
# COMPACT_ATOMS: atom_id res chain seq x y z
N MET A 1 1.52 25.60 5.57
CA MET A 1 1.48 24.95 4.25
C MET A 1 2.35 23.70 4.34
N GLY A 2 1.80 22.50 4.43
CA GLY A 2 2.62 21.31 4.80
C GLY A 2 2.01 19.95 4.50
N LEU A 3 0.94 19.89 3.70
CA LEU A 3 0.31 18.62 3.27
C LEU A 3 0.73 18.23 1.83
N PHE A 4 0.87 19.21 0.96
CA PHE A 4 1.23 18.97 -0.45
C PHE A 4 2.72 18.67 -0.64
N GLU A 5 3.59 19.17 0.24
CA GLU A 5 5.05 19.12 0.08
C GLU A 5 5.69 17.86 0.67
N THR A 6 5.04 17.20 1.64
CA THR A 6 5.54 15.95 2.25
C THR A 6 4.75 14.73 1.79
N GLY A 7 3.42 14.87 1.62
CA GLY A 7 2.53 13.78 1.23
C GLY A 7 2.70 13.30 -0.21
N PHE A 8 2.95 14.22 -1.16
CA PHE A 8 3.22 13.88 -2.56
C PHE A 8 4.70 13.65 -2.86
N GLN A 9 5.61 14.24 -2.08
CA GLN A 9 7.06 14.10 -2.30
C GLN A 9 7.58 12.72 -1.86
N HIS A 10 6.92 12.08 -0.89
CA HIS A 10 7.16 10.68 -0.52
C HIS A 10 6.28 9.68 -1.30
N PHE A 11 5.37 10.19 -2.14
CA PHE A 11 4.55 9.40 -3.06
C PHE A 11 5.39 9.04 -4.28
N TRP A 12 6.37 8.15 -4.08
CA TRP A 12 7.09 7.56 -5.20
C TRP A 12 6.06 6.86 -6.10
N TRP A 13 6.10 7.11 -7.40
CA TRP A 13 5.13 6.55 -8.37
C TRP A 13 4.92 5.03 -8.20
N GLY A 14 5.95 4.33 -7.71
CA GLY A 14 5.89 2.91 -7.35
C GLY A 14 4.83 2.54 -6.29
N ASN A 15 4.59 3.38 -5.28
CA ASN A 15 3.55 3.11 -4.27
C ASN A 15 2.14 3.20 -4.87
N GLY A 16 1.90 4.20 -5.73
CA GLY A 16 0.65 4.30 -6.47
C GLY A 16 0.41 3.10 -7.39
N LEU A 17 1.46 2.59 -8.04
CA LEU A 17 1.40 1.40 -8.86
C LEU A 17 1.11 0.13 -8.04
N MET A 18 1.75 -0.03 -6.87
CA MET A 18 1.51 -1.16 -5.97
C MET A 18 0.09 -1.15 -5.40
N LEU A 19 -0.46 0.01 -5.05
CA LEU A 19 -1.87 0.14 -4.64
C LEU A 19 -2.83 -0.29 -5.75
N ALA A 20 -2.55 0.09 -7.01
CA ALA A 20 -3.31 -0.38 -8.16
C ALA A 20 -3.22 -1.90 -8.35
N ILE A 21 -2.05 -2.51 -8.13
CA ILE A 21 -1.85 -3.97 -8.18
C ILE A 21 -2.61 -4.66 -7.04
N GLY A 22 -2.55 -4.13 -5.81
CA GLY A 22 -3.30 -4.66 -4.66
C GLY A 22 -4.81 -4.62 -4.90
N GLY A 23 -5.32 -3.52 -5.44
CA GLY A 23 -6.71 -3.40 -5.89
C GLY A 23 -7.07 -4.39 -7.01
N ALA A 24 -6.17 -4.61 -7.98
CA ALA A 24 -6.39 -5.58 -9.05
C ALA A 24 -6.48 -7.02 -8.52
N PHE A 25 -5.67 -7.40 -7.52
CA PHE A 25 -5.77 -8.72 -6.89
C PHE A 25 -7.05 -8.90 -6.07
N ILE A 26 -7.48 -7.88 -5.33
CA ILE A 26 -8.79 -7.90 -4.66
C ILE A 26 -9.91 -8.03 -5.70
N TYR A 27 -9.84 -7.27 -6.80
CA TYR A 27 -10.81 -7.33 -7.87
C TYR A 27 -10.88 -8.72 -8.54
N LEU A 28 -9.73 -9.34 -8.84
CA LEU A 28 -9.68 -10.68 -9.40
C LEU A 28 -10.21 -11.74 -8.42
N GLY A 29 -9.90 -11.61 -7.12
CA GLY A 29 -10.42 -12.49 -6.09
C GLY A 29 -11.94 -12.43 -5.96
N ILE A 30 -12.52 -11.22 -5.95
CA ILE A 30 -13.96 -11.01 -5.75
C ILE A 30 -14.75 -11.19 -7.05
N ALA A 31 -14.39 -10.45 -8.11
CA ALA A 31 -15.17 -10.40 -9.35
C ALA A 31 -14.97 -11.65 -10.22
N LYS A 32 -13.74 -12.19 -10.28
CA LYS A 32 -13.45 -13.41 -11.05
C LYS A 32 -13.53 -14.70 -10.22
N LYS A 33 -13.80 -14.63 -8.91
CA LYS A 33 -13.80 -15.77 -7.97
C LYS A 33 -12.54 -16.65 -8.07
N MET A 34 -11.42 -16.06 -8.49
CA MET A 34 -10.13 -16.76 -8.55
C MET A 34 -9.55 -16.79 -7.14
N GLU A 35 -9.58 -17.97 -6.51
CA GLU A 35 -9.04 -18.22 -5.17
C GLU A 35 -9.23 -17.04 -4.20
N PRO A 36 -10.50 -16.63 -3.93
CA PRO A 36 -10.81 -15.44 -3.14
C PRO A 36 -10.18 -15.46 -1.75
N LEU A 37 -10.05 -16.66 -1.17
CA LEU A 37 -9.41 -16.89 0.13
C LEU A 37 -7.93 -16.52 0.15
N LEU A 38 -7.24 -16.50 -1.00
CA LEU A 38 -5.83 -16.16 -1.12
C LEU A 38 -5.62 -14.76 -1.73
N LEU A 39 -6.28 -14.45 -2.86
CA LEU A 39 -6.06 -13.19 -3.58
C LEU A 39 -6.53 -11.96 -2.79
N VAL A 40 -7.64 -12.08 -2.06
CA VAL A 40 -8.17 -10.98 -1.24
C VAL A 40 -7.22 -10.60 -0.10
N PRO A 41 -6.76 -11.53 0.77
CA PRO A 41 -5.78 -11.19 1.81
C PRO A 41 -4.43 -10.73 1.25
N ILE A 42 -3.98 -11.26 0.10
CA ILE A 42 -2.74 -10.77 -0.55
C ILE A 42 -2.90 -9.31 -1.00
N GLY A 43 -3.98 -8.99 -1.73
CA GLY A 43 -4.22 -7.62 -2.18
C GLY A 43 -4.45 -6.65 -1.02
N PHE A 44 -5.06 -7.11 0.07
CA PHE A 44 -5.23 -6.34 1.30
C PHE A 44 -3.89 -6.06 2.00
N ALA A 45 -3.00 -7.04 2.06
CA ALA A 45 -1.64 -6.85 2.59
C ALA A 45 -0.89 -5.80 1.76
N ILE A 46 -0.88 -5.91 0.43
CA ILE A 46 -0.23 -4.94 -0.47
C ILE A 46 -0.76 -3.52 -0.22
N MET A 47 -2.07 -3.37 -0.04
CA MET A 47 -2.70 -2.08 0.27
C MET A 47 -2.21 -1.51 1.61
N MET A 48 -2.12 -2.34 2.66
CA MET A 48 -1.61 -1.92 3.97
C MET A 48 -0.15 -1.48 3.93
N VAL A 49 0.71 -2.17 3.18
CA VAL A 49 2.16 -1.87 3.19
C VAL A 49 2.53 -0.68 2.30
N ASN A 50 1.74 -0.40 1.26
CA ASN A 50 2.02 0.65 0.27
C ASN A 50 1.22 1.96 0.51
N LEU A 51 0.51 2.06 1.63
CA LEU A 51 -0.23 3.28 1.98
C LEU A 51 0.75 4.40 2.39
N PRO A 52 0.81 5.53 1.66
CA PRO A 52 1.63 6.67 2.04
C PRO A 52 0.99 7.29 3.29
N LEU A 53 1.77 7.39 4.37
CA LEU A 53 1.35 7.77 5.74
C LEU A 53 0.82 6.62 6.63
N GLY A 54 0.90 5.36 6.19
CA GLY A 54 0.43 4.21 6.98
C GLY A 54 1.29 3.87 8.21
N GLY A 55 2.50 4.43 8.34
CA GLY A 55 3.41 4.17 9.47
C GLY A 55 3.94 2.72 9.58
N LEU A 56 3.40 1.77 8.81
CA LEU A 56 3.74 0.34 8.89
C LEU A 56 5.16 0.01 8.42
N MET A 57 5.68 0.78 7.45
CA MET A 57 7.09 0.75 7.02
C MET A 57 7.89 1.94 7.57
N ASP A 58 7.26 2.81 8.36
CA ASP A 58 7.99 3.88 9.05
C ASP A 58 8.69 3.26 10.26
N TYR A 59 9.74 2.50 9.97
CA TYR A 59 10.73 2.15 10.96
C TYR A 59 11.54 3.43 11.21
N GLU A 60 10.97 4.38 11.95
CA GLU A 60 11.73 5.33 12.77
C GLU A 60 12.48 4.50 13.83
N GLY A 61 13.47 3.73 13.37
CA GLY A 61 14.63 3.34 14.14
C GLY A 61 15.42 4.60 14.44
N ARG A 62 14.84 5.50 15.24
CA ARG A 62 15.54 6.56 15.95
C ARG A 62 16.44 5.89 16.98
N ILE A 63 17.54 5.30 16.51
CA ILE A 63 18.79 5.25 17.27
C ILE A 63 19.27 6.70 17.39
N GLN A 64 18.64 7.45 18.29
CA GLN A 64 19.27 8.63 18.84
C GLN A 64 20.27 8.14 19.87
N ALA A 65 21.54 8.37 19.54
CA ALA A 65 22.65 8.34 20.48
C ALA A 65 22.43 9.36 21.62
#